data_AF-A0A9P6E322-F1
#
_entry.id   AF-A0A9P6E322-F1
#
_cell.length_a   1.000
_cell.length_b   1.000
_cell.length_c   1.000
_cell.angle_alpha   90.00
_cell.angle_beta   90.00
_cell.angle_gamma   90.00
#
_symmetry.space_group_name_H-M   'P 1'
#
loop_
_entity.id
_entity.type
_entity.pdbx_description
1 polymer ?
#
loop_
_entity_poly.entity_id
_entity_poly.type
_entity_poly.pdbx_seq_one_letter_code
_entity_poly.pdbx_strand_id
1 'polypeptide(L)'
;VRISDWIPAHLPPEAQDRLRREMTRPISKSDRKGFLYVLELGPPEDGFLKVKIGRTVNVRRRCIEWRRQCPSTTPALRVSQPGGLDLDGMGADTEPGVLSHLLERCVLIEIEALAASQVYLDPEWPNVDSAQEEEVGQQHRVLVPCPDCRQRHREVFRLRRWGEGDRFGMEWKLLIIPVVKRWGEFVEWYADNSGVFARKWLEFFVLPFRWC
;
A
#
# COMPACT_ATOMS: atom_id res chain seq x y z
N VAL A 1 13.93 12.80 -12.37
CA VAL A 1 13.25 12.37 -11.14
C VAL A 1 14.25 11.64 -10.27
N ARG A 2 14.39 12.02 -9.01
CA ARG A 2 15.20 11.32 -8.01
C ARG A 2 14.29 10.56 -7.05
N ILE A 3 14.83 9.56 -6.37
CA ILE A 3 14.12 8.79 -5.33
C ILE A 3 13.51 9.71 -4.27
N SER A 4 14.23 10.76 -3.86
CA SER A 4 13.75 11.74 -2.88
C SER A 4 12.50 12.50 -3.31
N ASP A 5 12.31 12.70 -4.61
CA ASP A 5 11.21 13.51 -5.14
C ASP A 5 9.85 12.77 -5.02
N TRP A 6 9.86 11.46 -4.71
CA TRP A 6 8.66 10.64 -4.49
C TRP A 6 8.19 10.64 -3.02
N ILE A 7 9.00 11.13 -2.08
CA ILE A 7 8.67 11.12 -0.65
C ILE A 7 7.82 12.34 -0.33
N PRO A 8 6.56 12.17 0.13
CA PRO A 8 5.69 13.30 0.39
C PRO A 8 6.14 14.16 1.58
N ALA A 9 6.09 15.49 1.40
CA ALA A 9 6.48 16.46 2.41
C ALA A 9 5.55 16.49 3.64
N HIS A 10 4.29 16.06 3.50
CA HIS A 10 3.33 15.96 4.60
C HIS A 10 3.63 14.83 5.60
N LEU A 11 4.58 13.92 5.30
CA LEU A 11 4.92 12.83 6.21
C LEU A 11 5.88 13.31 7.30
N PRO A 12 5.73 12.83 8.55
CA PRO A 12 6.68 13.08 9.62
C PRO A 12 8.11 12.66 9.24
N PRO A 13 9.17 13.34 9.74
CA PRO A 13 10.56 13.04 9.38
C PRO A 13 10.94 11.57 9.58
N GLU A 14 10.47 10.93 10.66
CA GLU A 14 10.72 9.50 10.92
C GLU A 14 10.17 8.59 9.80
N ALA A 15 8.96 8.89 9.31
CA ALA A 15 8.34 8.14 8.22
C ALA A 15 9.08 8.36 6.90
N GLN A 16 9.52 9.59 6.63
CA GLN A 16 10.36 9.91 5.47
C GLN A 16 11.66 9.11 5.49
N ASP A 17 12.33 9.03 6.65
CA ASP A 17 13.57 8.26 6.79
C ASP A 17 13.37 6.75 6.64
N ARG A 18 12.24 6.22 7.12
CA ARG A 18 11.86 4.82 6.89
C ARG A 18 11.63 4.55 5.41
N LEU A 19 10.95 5.46 4.70
CA LEU A 19 10.76 5.35 3.25
C LEU A 19 12.10 5.38 2.50
N ARG A 20 12.99 6.32 2.82
CA ARG A 20 14.34 6.39 2.21
C ARG A 20 15.09 5.07 2.36
N ARG A 21 15.06 4.48 3.56
CA ARG A 21 15.70 3.18 3.84
C ARG A 21 15.09 2.04 3.04
N GLU A 22 13.78 2.00 2.88
CA GLU A 22 13.12 0.94 2.11
C GLU A 22 13.31 1.09 0.60
N MET A 23 13.26 2.32 0.09
CA MET A 23 13.43 2.64 -1.34
C MET A 23 14.86 2.39 -1.83
N THR A 24 15.85 2.53 -0.96
CA THR A 24 17.28 2.29 -1.28
C THR A 24 17.73 0.85 -1.01
N ARG A 25 16.85 0.03 -0.44
CA ARG A 25 17.15 -1.36 -0.14
C ARG A 25 17.39 -2.13 -1.45
N PRO A 26 18.41 -3.03 -1.49
CA PRO A 26 18.57 -3.93 -2.61
C PRO A 26 17.31 -4.77 -2.83
N ILE A 27 16.92 -4.92 -4.10
CA ILE A 27 15.77 -5.73 -4.47
C ILE A 27 16.03 -7.17 -4.03
N SER A 28 15.08 -7.72 -3.27
CA SER A 28 15.18 -9.09 -2.79
C SER A 28 15.09 -10.07 -3.95
N LYS A 29 15.90 -11.13 -3.93
CA LYS A 29 15.76 -12.28 -4.84
C LYS A 29 14.40 -12.97 -4.73
N SER A 30 13.71 -12.77 -3.60
CA SER A 30 12.36 -13.30 -3.36
C SER A 30 11.24 -12.36 -3.80
N ASP A 31 11.56 -11.15 -4.28
CA ASP A 31 10.55 -10.23 -4.79
C ASP A 31 10.00 -10.76 -6.12
N ARG A 32 8.67 -10.74 -6.25
CA ARG A 32 7.96 -11.34 -7.37
C ARG A 32 6.88 -10.41 -7.88
N LYS A 33 6.49 -10.64 -9.13
CA LYS A 33 5.30 -10.02 -9.69
C LYS A 33 4.07 -10.39 -8.84
N GLY A 34 3.21 -9.44 -8.57
CA GLY A 34 2.04 -9.65 -7.73
C GLY A 34 1.12 -8.44 -7.66
N PHE A 35 0.05 -8.59 -6.91
CA PHE A 35 -0.95 -7.57 -6.68
C PHE A 35 -0.87 -7.04 -5.26
N LEU A 36 -0.95 -5.73 -5.10
CA LEU A 36 -1.33 -5.10 -3.84
C LEU A 36 -2.86 -5.06 -3.76
N TYR A 37 -3.42 -5.49 -2.65
CA TYR A 37 -4.85 -5.39 -2.39
C TYR A 37 -5.11 -4.60 -1.11
N VAL A 38 -6.24 -3.89 -1.09
CA VAL A 38 -6.71 -3.21 0.11
C VAL A 38 -8.17 -3.59 0.39
N LEU A 39 -8.42 -4.11 1.59
CA LEU A 39 -9.75 -4.46 2.08
C LEU A 39 -10.21 -3.40 3.09
N GLU A 40 -11.45 -2.97 2.99
CA GLU A 40 -12.15 -2.28 4.08
C GLU A 40 -12.75 -3.32 5.03
N LEU A 41 -12.57 -3.14 6.33
CA LEU A 41 -12.97 -4.09 7.37
C LEU A 41 -14.13 -3.54 8.20
N GLY A 42 -15.30 -4.18 8.11
CA GLY A 42 -16.45 -3.88 8.97
C GLY A 42 -17.22 -2.62 8.56
N PRO A 43 -18.32 -2.30 9.28
CA PRO A 43 -19.21 -1.21 8.93
C PRO A 43 -18.57 0.17 9.20
N PRO A 44 -19.01 1.22 8.48
CA PRO A 44 -18.48 2.58 8.63
C PRO A 44 -18.85 3.27 9.97
N GLU A 45 -19.70 2.62 10.78
CA GLU A 45 -20.41 3.19 11.93
C GLU A 45 -19.53 3.61 13.11
N ASP A 46 -18.26 3.19 13.14
CA ASP A 46 -17.35 3.55 14.24
C ASP A 46 -16.72 4.95 14.11
N GLY A 47 -16.98 5.69 13.02
CA GLY A 47 -16.26 6.94 12.71
C GLY A 47 -14.81 6.73 12.26
N PHE A 48 -14.43 5.47 12.03
CA PHE A 48 -13.12 5.08 11.51
C PHE A 48 -13.26 4.20 10.27
N LEU A 49 -12.33 4.38 9.34
CA LEU A 49 -12.07 3.50 8.23
C LEU A 49 -11.01 2.48 8.69
N LYS A 50 -11.39 1.21 8.80
CA LYS A 50 -10.45 0.11 9.08
C LYS A 50 -10.03 -0.50 7.76
N VAL A 51 -8.74 -0.52 7.46
CA VAL A 51 -8.20 -1.11 6.23
C VAL A 51 -7.20 -2.21 6.52
N LYS A 52 -7.26 -3.28 5.72
CA LYS A 52 -6.20 -4.27 5.59
C LYS A 52 -5.50 -4.08 4.27
N ILE A 53 -4.19 -3.90 4.30
CA ILE A 53 -3.35 -3.81 3.10
C ILE A 53 -2.52 -5.09 3.02
N GLY A 54 -2.32 -5.62 1.83
CA GLY A 54 -1.41 -6.73 1.65
C GLY A 54 -1.06 -7.00 0.21
N ARG A 55 -0.06 -7.85 -0.01
CA ARG A 55 0.29 -8.37 -1.34
C ARG A 55 -0.14 -9.81 -1.57
N THR A 56 -0.39 -10.17 -2.81
CA THR A 56 -0.73 -11.54 -3.21
C THR A 56 -0.58 -11.74 -4.72
N VAL A 57 -0.31 -12.98 -5.15
CA VAL A 57 -0.40 -13.35 -6.58
C VAL A 57 -1.84 -13.68 -7.00
N ASN A 58 -2.72 -13.91 -6.03
CA ASN A 58 -4.13 -14.24 -6.27
C ASN A 58 -5.01 -13.54 -5.22
N VAL A 59 -5.67 -12.47 -5.63
CA VAL A 59 -6.44 -11.59 -4.75
C VAL A 59 -7.70 -12.30 -4.25
N ARG A 60 -8.44 -12.98 -5.14
CA ARG A 60 -9.66 -13.71 -4.79
C ARG A 60 -9.40 -14.75 -3.70
N ARG A 61 -8.36 -15.58 -3.87
CA ARG A 61 -7.97 -16.59 -2.87
C ARG A 61 -7.65 -15.94 -1.53
N ARG A 62 -6.91 -14.83 -1.52
CA ARG A 62 -6.52 -14.13 -0.30
C ARG A 62 -7.72 -13.53 0.44
N CYS A 63 -8.71 -12.98 -0.28
CA CYS A 63 -9.96 -12.51 0.31
C CYS A 63 -10.73 -13.65 1.00
N ILE A 64 -10.82 -14.82 0.35
CA ILE A 64 -11.47 -16.00 0.93
C ILE A 64 -10.72 -16.50 2.17
N GLU A 65 -9.39 -16.57 2.11
CA GLU A 65 -8.55 -16.98 3.25
C GLU A 65 -8.73 -16.02 4.44
N TRP A 66 -8.77 -14.70 4.19
CA TRP A 66 -9.01 -13.73 5.25
C TRP A 66 -10.38 -13.91 5.90
N ARG A 67 -11.46 -14.05 5.10
CA ARG A 67 -12.81 -14.31 5.62
C ARG A 67 -12.88 -15.55 6.51
N ARG A 68 -12.05 -16.56 6.24
CA ARG A 68 -11.96 -17.78 7.05
C ARG A 68 -11.15 -17.58 8.34
N GLN A 69 -10.06 -16.81 8.27
CA GLN A 69 -9.18 -16.57 9.42
C GLN A 69 -9.76 -15.56 10.41
N CYS A 70 -10.43 -14.52 9.90
CA CYS A 70 -10.92 -13.39 10.68
C CYS A 70 -12.39 -13.07 10.34
N PRO A 71 -13.34 -13.99 10.62
CA PRO A 71 -14.75 -13.85 10.26
C PRO A 71 -15.47 -12.69 10.96
N SER A 72 -14.97 -12.19 12.09
CA SER A 72 -15.55 -11.02 12.77
C SER A 72 -15.40 -9.73 11.95
N THR A 73 -14.45 -9.71 11.01
CA THR A 73 -14.32 -8.62 10.05
C THR A 73 -15.15 -8.95 8.82
N THR A 74 -15.97 -8.01 8.34
CA THR A 74 -16.66 -8.13 7.05
C THR A 74 -15.80 -7.45 5.98
N PRO A 75 -14.90 -8.17 5.27
CA PRO A 75 -14.01 -7.53 4.30
C PRO A 75 -14.74 -7.23 2.99
N ALA A 76 -14.71 -5.96 2.60
CA ALA A 76 -14.96 -5.52 1.24
C ALA A 76 -13.61 -5.26 0.55
N LEU A 77 -13.31 -5.96 -0.55
CA LEU A 77 -12.16 -5.61 -1.37
C LEU A 77 -12.48 -4.31 -2.12
N ARG A 78 -11.52 -3.40 -2.19
CA ARG A 78 -11.77 -2.06 -2.71
C ARG A 78 -10.68 -1.55 -3.66
N VAL A 79 -9.45 -2.06 -3.57
CA VAL A 79 -8.33 -1.75 -4.48
C VAL A 79 -7.60 -3.04 -4.78
N SER A 80 -7.25 -3.24 -6.06
CA SER A 80 -6.19 -4.16 -6.48
C SER A 80 -5.27 -3.46 -7.47
N GLN A 81 -3.96 -3.54 -7.26
CA GLN A 81 -2.96 -2.94 -8.15
C GLN A 81 -1.86 -3.93 -8.52
N PRO A 82 -1.34 -3.92 -9.76
CA PRO A 82 -1.80 -3.12 -10.91
C PRO A 82 -3.22 -3.55 -11.34
N GLY A 83 -4.03 -2.66 -11.92
CA GLY A 83 -5.37 -3.00 -12.42
C GLY A 83 -6.54 -2.05 -12.11
N GLY A 84 -6.37 -1.06 -11.25
CA GLY A 84 -7.44 -0.10 -10.97
C GLY A 84 -8.50 -0.58 -9.95
N LEU A 85 -9.50 0.28 -9.73
CA LEU A 85 -10.12 0.52 -8.42
C LEU A 85 -11.52 -0.06 -8.22
N ASP A 86 -11.93 -1.02 -9.03
CA ASP A 86 -13.27 -1.60 -8.93
C ASP A 86 -13.25 -3.13 -8.95
N LEU A 87 -13.97 -3.71 -7.99
CA LEU A 87 -14.26 -5.13 -7.91
C LEU A 87 -15.14 -5.62 -9.07
N ASP A 88 -15.87 -4.72 -9.72
CA ASP A 88 -16.83 -5.08 -10.78
C ASP A 88 -16.14 -5.39 -12.11
N GLY A 89 -14.84 -5.09 -12.22
CA GLY A 89 -14.05 -5.27 -13.42
C GLY A 89 -12.65 -5.78 -13.11
N MET A 90 -12.53 -6.91 -12.42
CA MET A 90 -11.34 -7.75 -12.58
C MET A 90 -11.33 -8.28 -14.01
N GLY A 91 -10.89 -7.43 -14.95
CA GLY A 91 -10.51 -7.88 -16.27
C GLY A 91 -9.49 -8.99 -16.08
N ALA A 92 -9.78 -10.17 -16.62
CA ALA A 92 -8.91 -11.34 -16.56
C ALA A 92 -7.48 -11.07 -17.10
N ASP A 93 -7.29 -9.91 -17.73
CA ASP A 93 -6.10 -9.49 -18.47
C ASP A 93 -5.18 -8.52 -17.69
N THR A 94 -5.41 -8.31 -16.39
CA THR A 94 -4.54 -7.43 -15.60
C THR A 94 -3.22 -8.14 -15.26
N GLU A 95 -2.13 -7.70 -15.88
CA GLU A 95 -0.80 -8.23 -15.57
C GLU A 95 -0.36 -7.91 -14.14
N PRO A 96 0.22 -8.84 -13.37
CA PRO A 96 0.70 -8.54 -12.01
C PRO A 96 1.90 -7.59 -12.02
N GLY A 97 1.95 -6.70 -11.03
CA GLY A 97 2.89 -5.58 -10.98
C GLY A 97 4.26 -6.01 -10.49
N VAL A 98 5.28 -5.23 -10.83
CA VAL A 98 6.66 -5.52 -10.44
C VAL A 98 6.92 -5.11 -8.99
N LEU A 99 7.92 -5.74 -8.36
CA LEU A 99 8.42 -5.43 -7.02
C LEU A 99 7.30 -5.25 -5.97
N SER A 100 6.32 -6.17 -5.97
CA SER A 100 5.13 -6.09 -5.11
C SER A 100 5.47 -6.02 -3.63
N HIS A 101 6.64 -6.54 -3.21
CA HIS A 101 7.11 -6.41 -1.85
C HIS A 101 7.52 -4.97 -1.51
N LEU A 102 8.20 -4.27 -2.43
CA LEU A 102 8.59 -2.86 -2.23
C LEU A 102 7.35 -1.97 -2.20
N LEU A 103 6.43 -2.18 -3.14
CA LEU A 103 5.15 -1.46 -3.20
C LEU A 103 4.40 -1.56 -1.87
N GLU A 104 4.20 -2.79 -1.37
CA GLU A 104 3.52 -3.02 -0.10
C GLU A 104 4.20 -2.29 1.06
N ARG A 105 5.53 -2.37 1.17
CA ARG A 105 6.25 -1.72 2.29
C ARG A 105 6.10 -0.21 2.27
N CYS A 106 6.23 0.43 1.11
CA CYS A 106 6.08 1.88 1.02
C CYS A 106 4.66 2.33 1.36
N VAL A 107 3.64 1.63 0.83
CA VAL A 107 2.24 1.92 1.15
C VAL A 107 1.95 1.73 2.65
N LEU A 108 2.44 0.63 3.25
CA LEU A 108 2.27 0.38 4.68
C LEU A 108 2.90 1.48 5.55
N ILE A 109 4.09 1.98 5.18
CA ILE A 109 4.77 3.05 5.93
C ILE A 109 3.98 4.35 5.85
N GLU A 110 3.52 4.74 4.66
CA GLU A 110 2.77 5.98 4.50
C GLU A 110 1.40 5.93 5.20
N ILE A 111 0.64 4.84 5.03
CA ILE A 111 -0.66 4.68 5.70
C ILE A 111 -0.51 4.63 7.22
N GLU A 112 0.55 4.01 7.74
CA GLU A 112 0.87 4.04 9.17
C GLU A 112 1.10 5.47 9.66
N ALA A 113 1.92 6.25 8.93
CA ALA A 113 2.23 7.62 9.27
C ALA A 113 0.99 8.52 9.23
N LEU A 114 0.16 8.37 8.19
CA LEU A 114 -1.10 9.11 8.05
C LEU A 114 -2.10 8.75 9.15
N ALA A 115 -2.22 7.47 9.52
CA ALA A 115 -3.09 7.05 10.62
C ALA A 115 -2.62 7.60 11.98
N ALA A 116 -1.30 7.77 12.16
CA ALA A 116 -0.72 8.35 13.37
C ALA A 116 -0.86 9.88 13.43
N SER A 117 -0.52 10.59 12.36
CA SER A 117 -0.51 12.05 12.34
C SER A 117 -1.89 12.67 12.09
N GLN A 118 -2.79 11.93 11.43
CA GLN A 118 -4.10 12.41 10.96
C GLN A 118 -4.02 13.69 10.10
N VAL A 119 -2.84 13.99 9.53
CA VAL A 119 -2.59 15.20 8.72
C VAL A 119 -3.52 15.32 7.51
N TYR A 120 -4.09 14.20 7.04
CA TYR A 120 -5.06 14.19 5.95
C TYR A 120 -6.41 14.79 6.31
N LEU A 121 -6.72 15.00 7.59
CA LEU A 121 -7.94 15.68 8.01
C LEU A 121 -7.86 17.20 7.81
N ASP A 122 -6.67 17.74 7.58
CA ASP A 122 -6.44 19.15 7.36
C ASP A 122 -7.27 19.68 6.16
N PRO A 123 -7.87 20.89 6.25
CA PRO A 123 -8.58 21.53 5.14
C PRO A 123 -7.75 21.66 3.85
N GLU A 124 -6.45 21.86 3.94
CA GLU A 124 -5.54 22.07 2.81
C GLU A 124 -5.00 20.76 2.21
N TRP A 125 -5.38 19.59 2.75
CA TRP A 125 -4.96 18.29 2.22
C TRP A 125 -5.28 18.15 0.72
N PRO A 126 -4.34 17.66 -0.12
CA PRO A 126 -3.05 17.06 0.25
C PRO A 126 -1.85 18.02 0.28
N ASN A 127 -2.06 19.32 0.10
CA ASN A 127 -1.01 20.33 -0.06
C ASN A 127 -0.59 20.92 1.30
N VAL A 128 -0.30 20.04 2.25
CA VAL A 128 0.10 20.41 3.61
C VAL A 128 1.58 20.09 3.80
N ASP A 129 2.34 21.06 4.29
CA ASP A 129 3.71 20.82 4.73
C ASP A 129 3.68 20.26 6.15
N SER A 130 4.48 19.21 6.43
CA SER A 130 4.52 18.64 7.78
C SER A 130 5.16 19.63 8.75
N ALA A 131 4.32 20.39 9.46
CA ALA A 131 4.76 21.36 10.44
C ALA A 131 3.97 21.20 11.74
N GLN A 132 4.03 20.01 12.36
CA GLN A 132 3.79 19.88 13.81
C GLN A 132 4.12 18.48 14.34
N GLU A 133 5.07 18.43 15.28
CA GLU A 133 5.20 17.35 16.28
C GLU A 133 4.09 17.58 17.32
N GLU A 134 2.84 17.20 17.02
CA GLU A 134 1.83 17.11 18.08
C GLU A 134 1.82 15.72 18.70
N GLU A 135 1.63 15.70 20.03
CA GLU A 135 1.84 14.57 20.91
C GLU A 135 1.19 13.28 20.38
N VAL A 136 2.01 12.25 20.23
CA VAL A 136 1.63 10.89 19.79
C VAL A 136 0.71 10.28 20.85
N GLY A 137 -0.57 10.58 20.74
CA GLY A 137 -1.57 10.32 21.76
C GLY A 137 -2.72 9.45 21.29
N GLN A 138 -2.53 8.45 20.41
CA GLN A 138 -3.46 7.32 20.26
C GLN A 138 -2.88 6.18 19.39
N GLN A 139 -3.21 4.94 19.76
CA GLN A 139 -2.73 3.73 19.09
C GLN A 139 -3.30 3.63 17.65
N HIS A 140 -2.49 4.01 16.66
CA HIS A 140 -2.84 3.99 15.22
C HIS A 140 -2.81 2.57 14.60
N ARG A 141 -2.08 1.64 15.23
CA ARG A 141 -2.12 0.21 14.92
C ARG A 141 -3.11 -0.50 15.84
N VAL A 142 -3.81 -1.50 15.30
CA VAL A 142 -4.54 -2.47 16.12
C VAL A 142 -3.51 -3.37 16.81
N LEU A 143 -2.96 -2.90 17.94
CA LEU A 143 -1.96 -3.62 18.73
C LEU A 143 -2.57 -4.78 19.53
N VAL A 144 -3.89 -4.76 19.68
CA VAL A 144 -4.68 -5.82 20.30
C VAL A 144 -4.66 -7.05 19.39
N PRO A 145 -4.39 -8.26 19.93
CA PRO A 145 -4.53 -9.50 19.17
C PRO A 145 -5.92 -9.62 18.55
N CYS A 146 -5.98 -10.10 17.31
CA CYS A 146 -7.24 -10.39 16.65
C CYS A 146 -8.10 -11.34 17.50
N PRO A 147 -9.39 -11.04 17.74
CA PRO A 147 -10.25 -11.93 18.52
C PRO A 147 -10.45 -13.29 17.85
N ASP A 148 -10.38 -13.35 16.52
CA ASP A 148 -10.60 -14.59 15.76
C ASP A 148 -9.33 -15.45 15.69
N CYS A 149 -8.24 -14.91 15.16
CA CYS A 149 -7.02 -15.68 14.88
C CYS A 149 -5.92 -15.54 15.93
N ARG A 150 -6.09 -14.65 16.92
CA ARG A 150 -5.13 -14.33 18.00
C ARG A 150 -3.77 -13.78 17.52
N GLN A 151 -3.62 -13.49 16.24
CA GLN A 151 -2.42 -12.86 15.69
C GLN A 151 -2.51 -11.33 15.78
N ARG A 152 -1.34 -10.68 15.76
CA ARG A 152 -1.23 -9.23 15.62
C ARG A 152 -1.10 -8.87 14.14
N HIS A 153 -2.14 -8.28 13.57
CA HIS A 153 -2.13 -7.81 12.19
C HIS A 153 -1.46 -6.44 12.10
N ARG A 154 -0.18 -6.42 11.70
CA ARG A 154 0.59 -5.17 11.51
C ARG A 154 0.17 -4.41 10.26
N GLU A 155 -0.57 -5.09 9.41
CA GLU A 155 -1.08 -4.65 8.13
C GLU A 155 -2.56 -4.19 8.19
N VAL A 156 -3.10 -4.07 9.40
CA VAL A 156 -4.44 -3.52 9.66
C VAL A 156 -4.31 -2.16 10.33
N PHE A 157 -4.89 -1.15 9.70
CA PHE A 157 -4.84 0.25 10.15
C PHE A 157 -6.24 0.77 10.44
N ARG A 158 -6.31 1.71 11.37
CA ARG A 158 -7.53 2.44 11.73
C ARG A 158 -7.31 3.91 11.43
N LEU A 159 -7.98 4.41 10.39
CA LEU A 159 -7.94 5.81 9.96
C LEU A 159 -9.20 6.51 10.46
N ARG A 160 -9.07 7.69 11.04
CA ARG A 160 -10.24 8.53 11.37
C ARG A 160 -10.91 8.98 10.07
N ARG A 161 -12.23 8.85 9.97
CA ARG A 161 -12.95 9.34 8.79
C ARG A 161 -12.97 10.87 8.76
N TRP A 162 -13.06 11.45 7.57
CA TRP A 162 -13.46 12.85 7.46
C TRP A 162 -14.84 13.00 8.10
N GLY A 163 -15.02 14.08 8.85
CA GLY A 163 -16.32 14.44 9.42
C GLY A 163 -17.27 14.92 8.33
N GLU A 164 -18.27 15.69 8.74
CA GLU A 164 -19.24 16.32 7.83
C GLU A 164 -18.56 17.18 6.74
N GLY A 165 -19.26 17.37 5.63
CA GLY A 165 -18.81 18.16 4.48
C GLY A 165 -18.47 17.31 3.25
N ASP A 166 -17.90 17.95 2.22
CA ASP A 166 -17.75 17.36 0.89
C ASP A 166 -16.79 16.16 0.83
N ARG A 167 -15.89 16.01 1.81
CA ARG A 167 -14.93 14.91 1.89
C ARG A 167 -15.46 13.70 2.68
N PHE A 168 -16.63 13.80 3.30
CA PHE A 168 -17.24 12.72 4.07
C PHE A 168 -17.39 11.46 3.23
N GLY A 169 -16.87 10.32 3.73
CA GLY A 169 -16.96 9.04 3.03
C GLY A 169 -16.07 8.94 1.78
N MET A 170 -15.32 9.98 1.44
CA MET A 170 -14.42 10.00 0.29
C MET A 170 -13.03 9.47 0.62
N GLU A 171 -12.83 8.83 1.79
CA GLU A 171 -11.50 8.41 2.22
C GLU A 171 -10.82 7.50 1.21
N TRP A 172 -11.61 6.65 0.58
CA TRP A 172 -11.09 5.77 -0.45
C TRP A 172 -10.46 6.54 -1.59
N LYS A 173 -11.22 7.49 -2.15
CA LYS A 173 -10.89 8.24 -3.35
C LYS A 173 -9.81 9.29 -3.12
N LEU A 174 -9.81 9.93 -1.95
CA LEU A 174 -8.95 11.08 -1.66
C LEU A 174 -7.73 10.74 -0.80
N LEU A 175 -7.69 9.56 -0.17
CA LEU A 175 -6.56 9.12 0.66
C LEU A 175 -5.94 7.83 0.13
N ILE A 176 -6.67 6.72 0.17
CA ILE A 176 -6.10 5.39 -0.08
C ILE A 176 -5.62 5.26 -1.52
N ILE A 177 -6.46 5.68 -2.47
CA ILE A 177 -6.18 5.60 -3.90
C ILE A 177 -4.93 6.40 -4.30
N PRO A 178 -4.81 7.70 -3.95
CA PRO A 178 -3.62 8.47 -4.26
C PRO A 178 -2.33 7.88 -3.68
N VAL A 179 -2.36 7.39 -2.44
CA VAL A 179 -1.19 6.76 -1.80
C VAL A 179 -0.76 5.52 -2.58
N VAL A 180 -1.69 4.60 -2.84
CA VAL A 180 -1.38 3.37 -3.58
C VAL A 180 -0.88 3.66 -4.99
N LYS A 181 -1.51 4.61 -5.70
CA LYS A 181 -1.13 4.99 -7.07
C LYS A 181 0.28 5.56 -7.11
N ARG A 182 0.62 6.51 -6.22
CA ARG A 182 1.94 7.12 -6.14
C ARG A 182 3.05 6.08 -5.96
N TRP A 183 2.84 5.13 -5.07
CA TRP A 183 3.84 4.07 -4.84
C TRP A 183 3.88 3.04 -5.95
N GLY A 184 2.76 2.78 -6.63
CA GLY A 184 2.73 1.97 -7.85
C GLY A 184 3.61 2.59 -8.95
N GLU A 185 3.40 3.87 -9.23
CA GLU A 185 4.18 4.65 -10.20
C GLU A 185 5.67 4.71 -9.81
N PHE A 186 5.99 4.92 -8.53
CA PHE A 186 7.36 4.88 -8.04
C PHE A 186 8.02 3.53 -8.33
N VAL A 187 7.34 2.42 -8.04
CA VAL A 187 7.90 1.08 -8.19
C VAL A 187 8.15 0.72 -9.65
N GLU A 188 7.23 1.09 -10.55
CA GLU A 188 7.41 0.94 -11.99
C GLU A 188 8.61 1.76 -12.47
N TRP A 189 8.64 3.06 -12.15
CA TRP A 189 9.75 3.94 -12.47
C TRP A 189 11.08 3.40 -11.92
N TYR A 190 11.09 2.93 -10.68
CA TYR A 190 12.29 2.39 -10.04
C TYR A 190 12.76 1.12 -10.74
N ALA A 191 11.86 0.20 -11.11
CA ALA A 191 12.22 -1.02 -11.83
C ALA A 191 12.86 -0.73 -13.20
N ASP A 192 12.34 0.25 -13.92
CA ASP A 192 12.85 0.67 -15.22
C ASP A 192 14.25 1.31 -15.10
N ASN A 193 14.47 2.12 -14.07
CA ASN A 193 15.69 2.92 -13.91
C ASN A 193 16.80 2.23 -13.10
N SER A 194 16.50 1.17 -12.35
CA SER A 194 17.49 0.41 -11.55
C SER A 194 18.11 -0.77 -12.30
N GLY A 195 17.83 -0.91 -13.60
CA GLY A 195 18.37 -1.99 -14.44
C GLY A 195 17.80 -3.38 -14.11
N VAL A 196 16.67 -3.44 -13.40
CA VAL A 196 15.96 -4.69 -13.07
C VAL A 196 15.45 -5.37 -14.33
N PHE A 197 15.03 -4.58 -15.32
CA PHE A 197 14.69 -5.08 -16.65
C PHE A 197 15.92 -5.42 -17.51
N ALA A 198 17.02 -4.67 -17.38
CA ALA A 198 18.26 -4.91 -18.15
C ALA A 198 18.93 -6.26 -17.87
N ARG A 199 18.77 -6.81 -16.65
CA ARG A 199 19.34 -8.11 -16.28
C ARG A 199 18.55 -9.33 -16.78
N LYS A 200 17.32 -9.16 -17.26
CA LYS A 200 16.52 -10.26 -17.82
C LYS A 200 16.76 -10.49 -19.31
N TRP A 201 17.25 -9.47 -20.03
CA TRP A 201 17.55 -9.57 -21.47
C TRP A 201 18.85 -10.34 -21.76
N LEU A 202 19.81 -10.33 -20.84
CA LEU A 202 21.08 -11.07 -20.99
C LEU A 202 20.94 -12.58 -20.77
N GLU A 203 19.88 -13.06 -20.11
CA GLU A 203 19.63 -14.50 -19.94
C GLU A 203 18.90 -15.14 -21.14
N PHE A 204 18.27 -14.35 -22.01
CA PHE A 204 17.60 -14.85 -23.22
C PHE A 204 18.47 -14.84 -24.50
N PHE A 205 19.62 -14.13 -24.48
CA PHE A 205 20.50 -13.98 -25.65
C PHE A 205 21.87 -14.66 -25.52
N VAL A 206 21.98 -15.68 -24.65
CA VAL A 206 23.14 -16.61 -24.67
C VAL A 206 22.64 -18.05 -24.83
N LEU A 207 22.01 -18.33 -25.97
CA LEU A 207 22.07 -19.69 -26.54
C LEU A 207 23.35 -19.75 -27.38
N PRO A 208 24.24 -20.73 -27.15
CA PRO A 208 25.47 -20.83 -27.92
C PRO A 208 25.13 -21.24 -29.35
N PHE A 209 25.51 -20.41 -30.31
CA PHE A 209 25.72 -20.85 -31.68
C PHE A 209 26.76 -21.98 -31.64
N ARG A 210 26.30 -23.24 -31.68
CA ARG A 210 27.12 -24.39 -32.04
C ARG A 210 27.20 -24.45 -33.55
N TRP A 211 28.31 -24.01 -34.12
CA TRP A 211 28.81 -24.46 -35.41
C TRP A 211 30.02 -25.35 -35.15
N CYS A 212 29.89 -26.64 -35.45
CA CYS A 212 30.90 -27.58 -35.93
C CYS A 212 30.21 -28.94 -36.10
#